data_AF-A0AAN8WU88-F1
#
_entry.id   AF-A0AAN8WU88-F1
#
_cell.length_a   1.000
_cell.length_b   1.000
_cell.length_c   1.000
_cell.angle_alpha   90.00
_cell.angle_beta   90.00
_cell.angle_gamma   90.00
#
_symmetry.space_group_name_H-M   'P 1'
#
loop_
_entity.id
_entity.type
_entity.pdbx_description
1 polymer ?
#
loop_
_entity_poly.entity_id
_entity_poly.type
_entity_poly.pdbx_seq_one_letter_code
_entity_poly.pdbx_strand_id
1 'polypeptide(L)'
;VLRFSGYFTERIEGGGQVYRIRPVVIYYYLLDDAIMIIEPKTPNSGLEQGRLLSRQQVPHPDGGGFWHWTQLNLGMILSIYGRQFVICDCDPFTKEYLISEGTELNNPLPIPSDPYNLLRRSRAESPSRGSDLRPRSAPPAPPGLRGVVLKFDVLVEGVDGGQPAVSPAVLIYRPEDLTIELRQPSYFDHTEIKKFSPILLRAVRVPLTDTRKSGFVDIGEESEVGDWITPRHLIPPANVNIFGRRVMVIGCDNYTNLFLKDNYGVESTPPMKRVETTKPDESGSSGKTQSDIVPRPIIRRGLLIPKDAAVLRFSAKLDSPEDKEGDRKFIITYHLIDDTFEISELDQIQLLHYL
;
A
#
# COMPACT_ATOMS: atom_id res chain seq x y z
N VAL A 1 -35.84 23.22 6.63
CA VAL A 1 -35.31 21.91 7.09
C VAL A 1 -34.03 22.20 7.82
N LEU A 2 -33.89 21.76 9.05
CA LEU A 2 -32.65 21.92 9.82
C LEU A 2 -31.69 20.80 9.44
N ARG A 3 -30.41 21.13 9.29
CA ARG A 3 -29.36 20.22 8.83
C ARG A 3 -28.18 20.28 9.78
N PHE A 4 -27.85 19.11 10.31
CA PHE A 4 -26.73 18.90 11.21
C PHE A 4 -25.72 17.95 10.60
N SER A 5 -24.43 18.18 10.87
CA SER A 5 -23.37 17.23 10.62
C SER A 5 -23.03 16.51 11.93
N GLY A 6 -22.72 15.24 11.83
CA GLY A 6 -22.38 14.42 12.99
C GLY A 6 -21.65 13.16 12.59
N TYR A 7 -21.46 12.29 13.56
CA TYR A 7 -20.92 10.95 13.31
C TYR A 7 -21.50 9.95 14.30
N PHE A 8 -21.39 8.67 13.96
CA PHE A 8 -21.56 7.59 14.93
C PHE A 8 -20.34 6.68 14.90
N THR A 9 -20.09 6.01 16.02
CA THR A 9 -19.04 5.00 16.13
C THR A 9 -19.64 3.62 15.90
N GLU A 10 -18.92 2.80 15.15
CA GLU A 10 -19.32 1.42 14.88
C GLU A 10 -18.18 0.48 15.24
N ARG A 11 -18.50 -0.61 15.94
CA ARG A 11 -17.51 -1.62 16.31
C ARG A 11 -17.23 -2.53 15.12
N ILE A 12 -15.96 -2.86 14.89
CA ILE A 12 -15.56 -3.76 13.80
C ILE A 12 -15.54 -5.19 14.34
N GLU A 13 -16.26 -6.10 13.69
CA GLU A 13 -16.23 -7.53 14.02
C GLU A 13 -14.88 -8.14 13.59
N GLY A 14 -14.21 -8.84 14.51
CA GLY A 14 -12.98 -9.59 14.22
C GLY A 14 -11.64 -8.84 14.40
N GLY A 15 -11.65 -7.59 14.86
CA GLY A 15 -10.41 -6.81 15.07
C GLY A 15 -10.36 -6.06 16.40
N GLY A 16 -10.03 -6.74 17.50
CA GLY A 16 -9.72 -6.11 18.81
C GLY A 16 -10.70 -5.02 19.29
N GLN A 17 -10.19 -4.02 20.03
CA GLN A 17 -10.94 -2.81 20.45
C GLN A 17 -10.93 -1.69 19.40
N VAL A 18 -11.02 -2.02 18.11
CA VAL A 18 -10.97 -1.00 17.05
C VAL A 18 -12.40 -0.61 16.65
N TYR A 19 -12.71 0.67 16.74
CA TYR A 19 -13.96 1.26 16.26
C TYR A 19 -13.72 2.07 14.99
N ARG A 20 -14.74 2.18 14.14
CA ARG A 20 -14.74 3.07 12.97
C ARG A 20 -15.64 4.28 13.24
N ILE A 21 -15.21 5.44 12.76
CA ILE A 21 -16.01 6.67 12.80
C ILE A 21 -16.68 6.86 11.44
N ARG A 22 -18.03 6.93 11.44
CA ARG A 22 -18.83 7.12 10.22
C ARG A 22 -19.53 8.47 10.25
N PRO A 23 -19.15 9.42 9.36
CA PRO A 23 -19.79 10.72 9.30
C PRO A 23 -21.22 10.58 8.78
N VAL A 24 -22.13 11.42 9.27
CA VAL A 24 -23.54 11.44 8.86
C VAL A 24 -24.04 12.88 8.73
N VAL A 25 -25.09 13.03 7.95
CA VAL A 25 -25.89 14.24 7.85
C VAL A 25 -27.28 13.93 8.40
N ILE A 26 -27.72 14.72 9.37
CA ILE A 26 -29.01 14.58 10.05
C ILE A 26 -29.89 15.74 9.58
N TYR A 27 -31.08 15.41 9.08
CA TYR A 27 -32.08 16.37 8.67
C TYR A 27 -33.26 16.31 9.64
N TYR A 28 -33.67 17.46 10.15
CA TYR A 28 -34.88 17.63 10.93
C TYR A 28 -35.88 18.48 10.14
N TYR A 29 -37.08 17.96 9.93
CA TYR A 29 -38.13 18.62 9.19
C TYR A 29 -39.09 19.30 10.15
N LEU A 30 -39.05 20.64 10.20
CA LEU A 30 -39.91 21.46 11.06
C LEU A 30 -41.42 21.34 10.76
N LEU A 31 -41.78 20.79 9.59
CA LEU A 31 -43.18 20.67 9.18
C LEU A 31 -43.91 19.55 9.96
N ASP A 32 -43.21 18.46 10.23
CA ASP A 32 -43.77 17.19 10.71
C ASP A 32 -42.92 16.55 11.83
N ASP A 33 -41.95 17.27 12.37
CA ASP A 33 -41.00 16.80 13.39
C ASP A 33 -40.30 15.48 13.01
N ALA A 34 -40.12 15.27 11.70
CA ALA A 34 -39.51 14.06 11.18
C ALA A 34 -37.99 14.20 11.11
N ILE A 35 -37.28 13.10 11.35
CA ILE A 35 -35.83 13.00 11.26
C ILE A 35 -35.46 12.06 10.11
N MET A 36 -34.46 12.46 9.33
CA MET A 36 -33.85 11.64 8.29
C MET A 36 -32.32 11.67 8.46
N ILE A 37 -31.68 10.51 8.36
CA ILE A 37 -30.22 10.39 8.55
C ILE A 37 -29.63 9.75 7.32
N ILE A 38 -28.63 10.43 6.73
CA ILE A 38 -27.93 9.99 5.54
C ILE A 38 -26.44 9.97 5.81
N GLU A 39 -25.80 8.84 5.54
CA GLU A 39 -24.36 8.75 5.43
C GLU A 39 -23.93 9.17 4.01
N PRO A 40 -23.06 10.18 3.87
CA PRO A 40 -22.54 10.58 2.58
C PRO A 40 -21.72 9.45 1.97
N LYS A 41 -21.91 9.21 0.67
CA LYS A 41 -21.16 8.19 -0.07
C LYS A 41 -19.70 8.62 -0.19
N THR A 42 -18.78 7.81 0.31
CA THR A 42 -17.34 8.01 0.17
C THR A 42 -16.76 6.97 -0.79
N PRO A 43 -16.04 7.41 -1.84
CA PRO A 43 -15.48 6.48 -2.82
C PRO A 43 -14.49 5.52 -2.14
N ASN A 44 -14.47 4.27 -2.58
CA ASN A 44 -13.59 3.22 -2.04
C ASN A 44 -13.75 2.90 -0.54
N SER A 45 -14.90 3.28 0.05
CA SER A 45 -15.28 2.95 1.43
C SER A 45 -15.42 1.44 1.64
N GLY A 46 -16.03 0.74 0.68
CA GLY A 46 -16.36 -0.68 0.80
C GLY A 46 -17.50 -0.97 1.80
N LEU A 47 -18.17 0.07 2.32
CA LEU A 47 -19.32 -0.05 3.22
C LEU A 47 -20.62 0.26 2.46
N GLU A 48 -21.72 -0.32 2.94
CA GLU A 48 -23.06 0.11 2.54
C GLU A 48 -23.33 1.50 3.12
N GLN A 49 -23.50 2.48 2.23
CA GLN A 49 -23.67 3.90 2.55
C GLN A 49 -24.93 4.45 1.89
N GLY A 50 -25.43 5.55 2.44
CA GLY A 50 -26.64 6.21 1.97
C GLY A 50 -27.62 6.45 3.10
N ARG A 51 -28.90 6.21 2.85
CA ARG A 51 -29.97 6.52 3.82
C ARG A 51 -29.95 5.51 4.97
N LEU A 52 -29.49 5.93 6.13
CA LEU A 52 -29.50 5.14 7.37
C LEU A 52 -30.87 5.15 8.04
N LEU A 53 -31.58 6.27 7.94
CA LEU A 53 -32.91 6.45 8.49
C LEU A 53 -33.78 7.19 7.47
N SER A 54 -34.89 6.57 7.09
CA SER A 54 -35.94 7.20 6.27
C SER A 54 -36.63 8.30 7.07
N ARG A 55 -37.09 9.38 6.41
CA ARG A 55 -37.85 10.46 7.04
C ARG A 55 -39.04 9.88 7.80
N GLN A 56 -39.03 10.02 9.12
CA GLN A 56 -40.11 9.64 10.01
C GLN A 56 -39.96 10.35 11.36
N GLN A 57 -41.04 10.46 12.13
CA GLN A 57 -40.95 10.88 13.53
C GLN A 57 -40.24 9.79 14.34
N VAL A 58 -39.26 10.20 15.14
CA VAL A 58 -38.42 9.26 15.90
C VAL A 58 -38.79 9.34 17.37
N PRO A 59 -39.14 8.21 18.02
CA PRO A 59 -39.48 8.22 19.44
C PRO A 59 -38.26 8.56 20.29
N HIS A 60 -38.48 9.34 21.34
CA HIS A 60 -37.47 9.66 22.33
C HIS A 60 -37.19 8.42 23.21
N PRO A 61 -35.93 8.11 23.55
CA PRO A 61 -35.58 6.92 24.33
C PRO A 61 -36.27 6.85 25.71
N ASP A 62 -36.54 7.99 26.34
CA ASP A 62 -37.15 8.07 27.67
C ASP A 62 -38.68 7.84 27.66
N GLY A 63 -39.27 7.50 26.51
CA GLY A 63 -40.70 7.18 26.40
C GLY A 63 -41.64 8.40 26.46
N GLY A 64 -41.11 9.63 26.45
CA GLY A 64 -41.86 10.89 26.58
C GLY A 64 -42.45 11.46 25.29
N GLY A 65 -42.46 10.71 24.18
CA GLY A 65 -42.96 11.18 22.88
C GLY A 65 -41.88 11.10 21.79
N PHE A 66 -41.81 12.11 20.92
CA PHE A 66 -40.88 12.18 19.80
C PHE A 66 -39.80 13.23 20.03
N TRP A 67 -38.68 13.11 19.32
CA TRP A 67 -37.63 14.13 19.32
C TRP A 67 -38.15 15.47 18.79
N HIS A 68 -37.86 16.54 19.52
CA HIS A 68 -38.18 17.90 19.12
C HIS A 68 -36.89 18.71 18.86
N TRP A 69 -36.94 19.69 17.96
CA TRP A 69 -35.75 20.46 17.57
C TRP A 69 -35.10 21.22 18.73
N THR A 70 -35.86 21.61 19.76
CA THR A 70 -35.32 22.27 20.97
C THR A 70 -34.38 21.38 21.78
N GLN A 71 -34.42 20.06 21.55
CA GLN A 71 -33.55 19.08 22.21
C GLN A 71 -32.27 18.80 21.41
N LEU A 72 -32.14 19.37 20.20
CA LEU A 72 -31.01 19.17 19.32
C LEU A 72 -30.03 20.34 19.46
N ASN A 73 -28.84 20.08 20.00
CA ASN A 73 -27.76 21.06 20.12
C ASN A 73 -26.42 20.44 19.71
N LEU A 74 -25.41 21.26 19.43
CA LEU A 74 -24.06 20.78 19.13
C LEU A 74 -23.45 20.09 20.35
N GLY A 75 -22.74 18.99 20.12
CA GLY A 75 -22.17 18.14 21.15
C GLY A 75 -23.14 17.19 21.86
N MET A 76 -24.44 17.25 21.54
CA MET A 76 -25.42 16.32 22.09
C MET A 76 -25.37 14.96 21.40
N ILE A 77 -25.74 13.92 22.17
CA ILE A 77 -25.85 12.55 21.69
C ILE A 77 -27.32 12.25 21.37
N LEU A 78 -27.61 12.10 20.08
CA LEU A 78 -28.91 11.70 19.57
C LEU A 78 -28.99 10.17 19.52
N SER A 79 -29.79 9.59 20.41
CA SER A 79 -29.97 8.13 20.50
C SER A 79 -31.20 7.68 19.72
N ILE A 80 -30.99 6.89 18.66
CA ILE A 80 -32.04 6.43 17.76
C ILE A 80 -31.86 4.94 17.46
N TYR A 81 -32.88 4.13 17.77
CA TYR A 81 -32.92 2.68 17.53
C TYR A 81 -31.63 1.93 17.92
N GLY A 82 -31.09 2.25 19.11
CA GLY A 82 -29.88 1.61 19.65
C GLY A 82 -28.56 2.13 19.08
N ARG A 83 -28.58 3.14 18.22
CA ARG A 83 -27.38 3.83 17.72
C ARG A 83 -27.27 5.23 18.33
N GLN A 84 -26.06 5.63 18.67
CA GLN A 84 -25.74 6.95 19.22
C GLN A 84 -25.06 7.81 18.16
N PHE A 85 -25.68 8.92 17.81
CA PHE A 85 -25.15 9.91 16.87
C PHE A 85 -24.71 11.14 17.63
N VAL A 86 -23.45 11.55 17.48
CA VAL A 86 -22.94 12.79 18.06
C VAL A 86 -23.15 13.91 17.05
N ILE A 87 -23.87 14.95 17.45
CA ILE A 87 -24.04 16.15 16.63
C ILE A 87 -22.79 17.01 16.80
N CYS A 88 -22.13 17.35 15.70
CA CYS A 88 -20.86 18.07 15.70
C CYS A 88 -21.02 19.52 15.33
N ASP A 89 -21.71 19.78 14.22
CA ASP A 89 -21.86 21.10 13.64
C ASP A 89 -23.21 21.18 12.91
N CYS A 90 -23.63 22.39 12.51
CA CYS A 90 -24.86 22.62 11.76
C CYS A 90 -24.62 23.57 10.60
N ASP A 91 -25.51 23.56 9.60
CA ASP A 91 -25.40 24.53 8.52
C ASP A 91 -25.76 25.97 8.98
N PRO A 92 -25.33 27.01 8.23
CA PRO A 92 -25.55 28.40 8.63
C PRO A 92 -27.04 28.73 8.85
N PHE A 93 -27.91 28.20 7.98
CA PHE A 93 -29.36 28.39 8.10
C PHE A 93 -29.92 27.82 9.42
N THR A 94 -29.51 26.60 9.79
CA THR A 94 -29.94 25.96 11.03
C THR A 94 -29.45 26.73 12.24
N LYS A 95 -28.21 27.24 12.18
CA LYS A 95 -27.65 28.07 13.24
C LYS A 95 -28.45 29.35 13.46
N GLU A 96 -28.75 30.08 12.38
CA GLU A 96 -29.56 31.31 12.44
C GLU A 96 -30.97 31.04 12.97
N TYR A 97 -31.61 29.97 12.49
CA TYR A 97 -32.94 29.57 12.95
C TYR A 97 -32.96 29.26 14.45
N LEU A 98 -32.06 28.40 14.94
CA LEU A 98 -32.00 28.02 16.35
C LEU A 98 -31.73 29.21 17.26
N ILE A 99 -30.84 30.12 16.86
CA ILE A 99 -30.56 31.35 17.61
C ILE A 99 -31.80 32.26 17.63
N SER A 100 -32.51 32.40 16.50
CA SER A 100 -33.69 33.25 16.40
C SER A 100 -34.86 32.77 17.26
N GLU A 101 -34.97 31.45 17.44
CA GLU A 101 -35.97 30.82 18.30
C GLU A 101 -35.51 30.73 19.78
N GLY A 102 -34.36 31.36 20.12
CA GLY A 102 -33.88 31.49 21.50
C GLY A 102 -33.04 30.31 22.03
N THR A 103 -32.52 29.44 21.15
CA THR A 103 -31.63 28.35 21.56
C THR A 103 -30.17 28.82 21.63
N GLU A 104 -29.54 28.67 22.79
CA GLU A 104 -28.09 28.89 22.93
C GLU A 104 -27.31 27.72 22.33
N LEU A 105 -26.66 27.95 21.19
CA LEU A 105 -25.93 26.92 20.47
C LEU A 105 -24.55 26.68 21.10
N ASN A 106 -24.19 25.41 21.32
CA ASN A 106 -22.86 25.04 21.78
C ASN A 106 -21.78 25.30 20.71
N ASN A 107 -20.52 25.26 21.11
CA ASN A 107 -19.41 25.35 20.17
C ASN A 107 -19.36 24.11 19.26
N PRO A 108 -18.98 24.27 17.97
CA PRO A 108 -18.86 23.15 17.06
C PRO A 108 -17.75 22.21 17.50
N LEU A 109 -18.01 20.91 17.41
CA LEU A 109 -17.04 19.87 17.71
C LEU A 109 -16.43 19.34 16.41
N PRO A 110 -15.08 19.19 16.34
CA PRO A 110 -14.47 18.54 15.19
C PRO A 110 -14.86 17.05 15.16
N ILE A 111 -15.21 16.55 13.98
CA ILE A 111 -15.39 15.12 13.78
C ILE A 111 -14.02 14.42 13.99
N PRO A 112 -13.91 13.45 14.90
CA PRO A 112 -12.64 12.77 15.16
C PRO A 112 -12.16 12.01 13.91
N SER A 113 -10.84 11.93 13.75
CA SER A 113 -10.25 11.14 12.67
C SER A 113 -10.47 9.66 12.94
N ASP A 114 -11.00 8.95 11.93
CA ASP A 114 -11.23 7.51 12.01
C ASP A 114 -9.89 6.75 12.14
N PRO A 115 -9.64 6.02 13.24
CA PRO A 115 -8.39 5.29 13.44
C PRO A 115 -8.17 4.24 12.34
N TYR A 116 -9.25 3.65 11.81
CA TYR A 116 -9.16 2.72 10.69
C TYR A 116 -8.65 3.41 9.41
N ASN A 117 -9.19 4.58 9.08
CA ASN A 117 -8.69 5.37 7.95
C ASN A 117 -7.25 5.85 8.16
N LEU A 118 -6.83 6.18 9.39
CA LEU A 118 -5.43 6.51 9.69
C LEU A 118 -4.49 5.32 9.42
N LEU A 119 -4.86 4.11 9.87
CA LEU A 119 -4.11 2.88 9.55
C LEU A 119 -4.11 2.56 8.06
N ARG A 120 -5.23 2.76 7.36
CA ARG A 120 -5.32 2.53 5.92
C ARG A 120 -4.51 3.55 5.14
N ARG A 121 -4.52 4.82 5.55
CA ARG A 121 -3.79 5.90 4.89
C ARG A 121 -2.28 5.75 5.12
N SER A 122 -1.83 5.39 6.32
CA SER A 122 -0.42 5.08 6.55
C SER A 122 0.07 3.90 5.68
N ARG A 123 -0.83 2.98 5.31
CA ARG A 123 -0.58 1.86 4.39
C ARG A 123 -0.69 2.24 2.90
N ALA A 124 -1.62 3.13 2.55
CA ALA A 124 -1.87 3.62 1.19
C ALA A 124 -0.91 4.74 0.77
N GLU A 125 -0.35 5.49 1.72
CA GLU A 125 0.87 6.28 1.61
C GLU A 125 2.12 5.38 1.68
N SER A 126 2.01 4.16 1.12
CA SER A 126 3.15 3.68 0.37
C SER A 126 3.26 4.67 -0.79
N PRO A 127 4.30 5.53 -0.83
CA PRO A 127 4.43 6.48 -1.91
C PRO A 127 4.26 5.71 -3.21
N SER A 128 3.44 6.26 -4.11
CA SER A 128 3.48 5.91 -5.51
C SER A 128 4.93 5.56 -5.86
N ARG A 129 5.16 4.41 -6.50
CA ARG A 129 6.43 4.08 -7.16
C ARG A 129 6.69 5.09 -8.29
N GLY A 130 6.67 6.38 -8.00
CA GLY A 130 7.26 7.43 -8.79
C GLY A 130 8.73 7.34 -8.48
N SER A 131 9.51 7.02 -9.50
CA SER A 131 10.97 7.05 -9.55
C SER A 131 11.59 8.40 -9.19
N ASP A 132 10.81 9.38 -8.73
CA ASP A 132 11.15 10.80 -8.81
C ASP A 132 11.06 11.49 -7.44
N LEU A 133 11.37 10.78 -6.34
CA LEU A 133 11.72 11.43 -5.08
C LEU A 133 13.20 11.87 -5.09
N ARG A 134 13.63 12.45 -6.22
CA ARG A 134 14.92 13.13 -6.28
C ARG A 134 14.71 14.56 -5.75
N PRO A 135 15.33 14.96 -4.64
CA PRO A 135 15.41 16.37 -4.28
C PRO A 135 15.97 17.14 -5.49
N ARG A 136 15.36 18.28 -5.82
CA ARG A 136 15.78 19.10 -6.97
C ARG A 136 17.26 19.55 -6.88
N SER A 137 17.84 19.45 -5.69
CA SER A 137 19.24 19.69 -5.30
C SER A 137 20.20 18.54 -5.60
N ALA A 138 19.73 17.31 -5.85
CA ALA A 138 20.63 16.16 -5.99
C ALA A 138 21.39 16.18 -7.33
N PRO A 139 22.73 16.10 -7.33
CA PRO A 139 23.54 16.16 -8.56
C PRO A 139 23.15 15.03 -9.52
N PRO A 140 23.06 15.29 -10.84
CA PRO A 140 22.59 14.33 -11.83
C PRO A 140 23.38 13.02 -11.72
N ALA A 141 22.65 11.90 -11.73
CA ALA A 141 23.24 10.59 -11.52
C ALA A 141 23.95 10.17 -12.81
N PRO A 142 25.06 9.43 -12.73
CA PRO A 142 25.70 8.87 -13.92
C PRO A 142 24.67 8.06 -14.71
N PRO A 143 24.59 8.20 -16.05
CA PRO A 143 23.53 7.60 -16.86
C PRO A 143 23.44 6.07 -16.75
N GLY A 144 24.50 5.38 -16.30
CA GLY A 144 24.52 3.93 -16.09
C GLY A 144 23.92 3.42 -14.77
N LEU A 145 23.55 4.30 -13.82
CA LEU A 145 23.03 3.89 -12.49
C LEU A 145 21.52 4.16 -12.30
N ARG A 146 20.86 4.72 -13.31
CA ARG A 146 19.43 5.04 -13.25
C ARG A 146 18.59 3.77 -13.08
N GLY A 147 17.81 3.71 -12.02
CA GLY A 147 16.93 2.56 -11.74
C GLY A 147 17.64 1.29 -11.25
N VAL A 148 18.97 1.35 -11.01
CA VAL A 148 19.71 0.25 -10.40
C VAL A 148 19.33 0.14 -8.93
N VAL A 149 19.08 -1.08 -8.46
CA VAL A 149 18.75 -1.36 -7.07
C VAL A 149 19.57 -2.57 -6.62
N LEU A 150 20.26 -2.43 -5.49
CA LEU A 150 21.01 -3.51 -4.86
C LEU A 150 20.22 -4.04 -3.67
N LYS A 151 20.15 -5.36 -3.52
CA LYS A 151 19.36 -6.01 -2.47
C LYS A 151 20.24 -6.91 -1.62
N PHE A 152 20.08 -6.78 -0.31
CA PHE A 152 20.83 -7.53 0.68
C PHE A 152 19.89 -8.18 1.69
N ASP A 153 20.23 -9.40 2.09
CA ASP A 153 19.67 -10.03 3.28
C ASP A 153 20.39 -9.49 4.50
N VAL A 154 19.60 -9.01 5.46
CA VAL A 154 20.13 -8.47 6.69
C VAL A 154 19.42 -9.04 7.91
N LEU A 155 20.16 -9.20 9.00
CA LEU A 155 19.61 -9.42 10.32
C LEU A 155 19.71 -8.14 11.12
N VAL A 156 18.59 -7.68 11.65
CA VAL A 156 18.50 -6.49 12.50
C VAL A 156 18.41 -6.95 13.95
N GLU A 157 19.41 -6.58 14.74
CA GLU A 157 19.37 -6.79 16.19
C GLU A 157 18.41 -5.77 16.83
N GLY A 158 17.46 -6.28 17.60
CA GLY A 158 16.50 -5.52 18.39
C GLY A 158 16.44 -6.00 19.83
N VAL A 159 15.64 -5.32 20.65
CA VAL A 159 15.37 -5.70 22.04
C VAL A 159 13.87 -5.94 22.16
N ASP A 160 13.46 -7.21 22.20
CA ASP A 160 12.07 -7.60 22.44
C ASP A 160 11.94 -8.05 23.90
N GLY A 161 11.20 -7.28 24.70
CA GLY A 161 10.90 -7.66 26.09
C GLY A 161 12.12 -7.79 27.02
N GLY A 162 13.27 -7.20 26.67
CA GLY A 162 14.50 -7.25 27.47
C GLY A 162 15.47 -8.37 27.09
N GLN A 163 15.14 -9.21 26.09
CA GLN A 163 16.09 -10.15 25.48
C GLN A 163 16.56 -9.64 24.11
N PRO A 164 17.84 -9.88 23.73
CA PRO A 164 18.32 -9.55 22.39
C PRO A 164 17.61 -10.45 21.37
N ALA A 165 16.79 -9.84 20.51
CA ALA A 165 16.05 -10.52 19.46
C ALA A 165 16.65 -10.16 18.10
N VAL A 166 16.80 -11.14 17.22
CA VAL A 166 17.35 -10.94 15.87
C VAL A 166 16.22 -11.11 14.86
N SER A 167 15.90 -10.04 14.14
CA SER A 167 14.81 -10.03 13.17
C SER A 167 15.36 -10.01 11.73
N PRO A 168 14.90 -10.90 10.84
CA PRO A 168 15.30 -10.86 9.44
C PRO A 168 14.66 -9.67 8.72
N ALA A 169 15.41 -9.05 7.82
CA ALA A 169 14.97 -7.95 6.98
C ALA A 169 15.70 -7.97 5.62
N VAL A 170 15.15 -7.24 4.65
CA VAL A 170 15.76 -6.98 3.36
C VAL A 170 16.17 -5.52 3.30
N LEU A 171 17.44 -5.28 3.02
CA LEU A 171 17.99 -3.95 2.77
C LEU A 171 18.02 -3.69 1.27
N ILE A 172 17.44 -2.57 0.86
CA ILE A 172 17.38 -2.10 -0.52
C ILE A 172 18.23 -0.83 -0.61
N TYR A 173 19.28 -0.87 -1.42
CA TYR A 173 20.18 0.24 -1.67
C TYR A 173 19.99 0.77 -3.09
N ARG A 174 19.86 2.08 -3.24
CA ARG A 174 19.79 2.75 -4.54
C ARG A 174 21.08 3.54 -4.79
N PRO A 175 21.95 3.10 -5.71
CA PRO A 175 23.17 3.83 -6.04
C PRO A 175 22.93 5.20 -6.69
N GLU A 176 21.76 5.42 -7.29
CA GLU A 176 21.39 6.68 -7.95
C GLU A 176 21.33 7.87 -6.97
N ASP A 177 20.82 7.65 -5.75
CA ASP A 177 20.56 8.68 -4.74
C ASP A 177 21.23 8.39 -3.38
N LEU A 178 22.00 7.30 -3.29
CA LEU A 178 22.65 6.80 -2.07
C LEU A 178 21.65 6.49 -0.94
N THR A 179 20.40 6.16 -1.27
CA THR A 179 19.36 5.86 -0.27
C THR A 179 19.33 4.41 0.14
N ILE A 180 19.01 4.19 1.42
CA ILE A 180 18.83 2.88 2.03
C ILE A 180 17.38 2.76 2.51
N GLU A 181 16.76 1.62 2.21
CA GLU A 181 15.42 1.26 2.67
C GLU A 181 15.46 -0.12 3.33
N LEU A 182 14.91 -0.26 4.53
CA LEU A 182 14.82 -1.53 5.25
C LEU A 182 13.37 -2.02 5.29
N ARG A 183 13.14 -3.29 4.94
CA ARG A 183 11.82 -3.92 4.97
C ARG A 183 11.88 -5.27 5.67
N GLN A 184 10.90 -5.61 6.49
CA GLN A 184 10.79 -7.00 6.96
C GLN A 184 10.32 -7.91 5.81
N PRO A 185 10.74 -9.18 5.76
CA PRO A 185 10.19 -10.14 4.82
C PRO A 185 8.68 -10.29 5.05
N SER A 186 7.94 -10.43 3.95
CA SER A 186 6.50 -10.75 4.02
C SER A 186 6.35 -12.20 4.47
N TYR A 187 5.97 -12.43 5.72
CA TYR A 187 5.55 -13.77 6.16
C TYR A 187 4.11 -14.02 5.69
N PHE A 188 3.92 -15.10 4.93
CA PHE A 188 2.62 -15.75 4.83
C PHE A 188 2.58 -16.75 5.98
N ASP A 189 1.96 -16.36 7.09
CA ASP A 189 1.67 -17.29 8.17
C ASP A 189 0.24 -17.79 8.00
N HIS A 190 -0.01 -19.08 8.26
CA HIS A 190 -1.34 -19.70 8.05
C HIS A 190 -2.43 -19.09 8.96
N THR A 191 -2.04 -18.28 9.94
CA THR A 191 -2.91 -17.64 10.92
C THR A 191 -3.09 -16.14 10.67
N GLU A 192 -2.15 -15.48 9.99
CA GLU A 192 -2.19 -14.03 9.72
C GLU A 192 -1.75 -13.74 8.28
N ILE A 193 -2.70 -13.26 7.46
CA ILE A 193 -2.38 -12.72 6.13
C ILE A 193 -1.71 -11.35 6.32
N LYS A 194 -0.42 -11.32 6.64
CA LYS A 194 0.42 -10.11 6.51
C LYS A 194 0.76 -9.92 5.04
N LYS A 195 -0.24 -9.50 4.25
CA LYS A 195 -0.16 -9.23 2.79
C LYS A 195 0.90 -8.16 2.40
N PHE A 196 1.61 -7.55 3.35
CA PHE A 196 2.55 -6.46 3.11
C PHE A 196 3.77 -6.58 4.02
N SER A 197 4.96 -6.58 3.42
CA SER A 197 6.25 -6.41 4.10
C SER A 197 6.29 -5.04 4.80
N PRO A 198 6.23 -4.95 6.14
CA PRO A 198 6.30 -3.66 6.82
C PRO A 198 7.68 -3.01 6.59
N ILE A 199 7.66 -1.69 6.38
CA ILE A 199 8.86 -0.88 6.14
C ILE A 199 9.45 -0.49 7.50
N LEU A 200 10.66 -0.95 7.80
CA LEU A 200 11.39 -0.63 9.03
C LEU A 200 12.11 0.72 8.95
N LEU A 201 12.54 1.08 7.75
CA LEU A 201 13.17 2.36 7.42
C LEU A 201 12.78 2.74 5.99
N ARG A 202 12.16 3.91 5.82
CA ARG A 202 11.88 4.48 4.50
C ARG A 202 13.20 4.90 3.84
N ALA A 203 13.21 4.95 2.50
CA ALA A 203 14.37 5.35 1.72
C ALA A 203 14.97 6.66 2.22
N VAL A 204 16.18 6.60 2.78
CA VAL A 204 16.89 7.75 3.35
C VAL A 204 18.39 7.55 3.21
N ARG A 205 19.15 8.65 3.09
CA ARG A 205 20.61 8.61 3.11
C ARG A 205 21.07 8.37 4.54
N VAL A 206 21.97 7.42 4.73
CA VAL A 206 22.48 7.05 6.06
C VAL A 206 23.92 7.53 6.18
N PRO A 207 24.26 8.36 7.20
CA PRO A 207 25.63 8.78 7.44
C PRO A 207 26.48 7.61 7.99
N LEU A 208 27.76 7.60 7.63
CA LEU A 208 28.74 6.58 8.04
C LEU A 208 29.15 6.74 9.50
N THR A 209 29.22 7.98 10.00
CA THR A 209 29.53 8.31 11.39
C THR A 209 28.27 8.72 12.14
N ASP A 210 28.05 8.11 13.31
CA ASP A 210 26.92 8.43 14.19
C ASP A 210 27.20 9.80 14.83
N THR A 211 26.65 10.88 14.28
CA THR A 211 26.77 12.26 14.82
C THR A 211 25.97 12.47 16.12
N ARG A 212 25.79 11.42 16.93
CA ARG A 212 25.12 11.45 18.24
C ARG A 212 25.95 12.12 19.35
N LYS A 213 26.87 13.02 19.01
CA LYS A 213 27.55 13.88 20.01
C LYS A 213 26.86 15.24 20.19
N SER A 214 25.89 15.60 19.37
CA SER A 214 24.99 16.72 19.65
C SER A 214 23.55 16.23 19.50
N GLY A 215 22.83 16.15 20.63
CA GLY A 215 21.42 15.81 20.65
C GLY A 215 20.63 16.79 19.77
N PHE A 216 19.60 16.26 19.11
CA PHE A 216 18.79 16.86 18.03
C PHE A 216 19.41 16.76 16.64
N VAL A 217 18.85 15.82 15.86
CA VAL A 217 18.88 15.88 14.39
C VAL A 217 17.46 16.20 13.98
N ASP A 218 17.24 17.41 13.46
CA ASP A 218 16.01 17.76 12.78
C ASP A 218 15.94 16.98 11.47
N ILE A 219 14.85 16.22 11.29
CA ILE A 219 14.55 15.51 10.06
C ILE A 219 14.18 16.58 9.01
N GLY A 220 15.17 17.05 8.24
CA GLY A 220 14.94 18.02 7.17
C GLY A 220 16.09 18.97 6.84
N GLU A 221 17.18 18.99 7.63
CA GLU A 221 18.30 19.89 7.34
C GLU A 221 19.37 19.18 6.49
N GLU A 222 19.49 19.60 5.22
CA GLU A 222 20.55 19.18 4.28
C GLU A 222 21.90 19.73 4.76
N SER A 223 22.50 19.10 5.78
CA SER A 223 23.94 19.24 6.01
C SER A 223 24.69 18.45 4.94
N GLU A 224 25.22 19.14 3.94
CA GLU A 224 25.94 18.57 2.78
C GLU A 224 27.30 17.95 3.13
N VAL A 225 27.75 18.02 4.39
CA VAL A 225 29.07 17.54 4.83
C VAL A 225 28.90 16.32 5.73
N GLY A 226 28.90 15.14 5.12
CA GLY A 226 28.92 13.86 5.84
C GLY A 226 29.38 12.73 4.92
N ASP A 227 30.20 11.81 5.43
CA ASP A 227 30.51 10.57 4.74
C ASP A 227 29.25 9.69 4.74
N TRP A 228 28.77 9.29 3.56
CA TRP A 228 27.55 8.47 3.42
C TRP A 228 27.88 7.01 3.22
N ILE A 229 26.96 6.13 3.59
CA ILE A 229 27.09 4.69 3.34
C ILE A 229 27.05 4.43 1.83
N THR A 230 28.19 3.97 1.30
CA THR A 230 28.34 3.46 -0.08
C THR A 230 28.19 1.93 -0.15
N PRO A 231 27.99 1.34 -1.36
CA PRO A 231 27.87 -0.11 -1.52
C PRO A 231 29.06 -0.90 -0.98
N ARG A 232 30.26 -0.30 -0.92
CA ARG A 232 31.48 -0.92 -0.37
C ARG A 232 31.34 -1.28 1.11
N HIS A 233 30.57 -0.51 1.86
CA HIS A 233 30.33 -0.76 3.29
C HIS A 233 29.27 -1.86 3.52
N LEU A 234 28.57 -2.28 2.47
CA LEU A 234 27.50 -3.28 2.51
C LEU A 234 27.93 -4.63 1.94
N ILE A 235 29.22 -4.84 1.68
CA ILE A 235 29.76 -6.11 1.18
C ILE A 235 29.62 -7.17 2.27
N PRO A 236 28.84 -8.25 2.07
CA PRO A 236 28.69 -9.28 3.09
C PRO A 236 30.01 -10.07 3.34
N PRO A 237 30.31 -10.46 4.59
CA PRO A 237 29.61 -10.10 5.82
C PRO A 237 30.02 -8.68 6.28
N ALA A 238 29.03 -7.82 6.53
CA ALA A 238 29.26 -6.46 7.03
C ALA A 238 28.33 -6.12 8.18
N ASN A 239 28.84 -5.39 9.17
CA ASN A 239 28.07 -4.87 10.28
C ASN A 239 27.95 -3.36 10.16
N VAL A 240 26.73 -2.87 10.00
CA VAL A 240 26.44 -1.46 9.77
C VAL A 240 25.47 -0.96 10.82
N ASN A 241 25.76 0.21 11.39
CA ASN A 241 24.84 0.88 12.29
C ASN A 241 23.95 1.85 11.50
N ILE A 242 22.64 1.59 11.51
CA ILE A 242 21.66 2.40 10.79
C ILE A 242 20.75 3.06 11.82
N PHE A 243 20.96 4.36 12.07
CA PHE A 243 20.23 5.15 13.07
C PHE A 243 20.13 4.49 14.46
N GLY A 244 21.24 3.89 14.93
CA GLY A 244 21.32 3.20 16.22
C GLY A 244 20.76 1.78 16.25
N ARG A 245 20.40 1.22 15.09
CA ARG A 245 20.11 -0.21 14.93
C ARG A 245 21.33 -0.91 14.36
N ARG A 246 21.79 -1.99 15.01
CA ARG A 246 22.86 -2.83 14.46
C ARG A 246 22.27 -3.76 13.41
N VAL A 247 22.76 -3.62 12.18
CA VAL A 247 22.31 -4.38 11.00
C VAL A 247 23.48 -5.19 10.49
N MET A 248 23.33 -6.52 10.50
CA MET A 248 24.31 -7.45 9.95
C MET A 248 23.88 -7.87 8.55
N VAL A 249 24.71 -7.57 7.56
CA VAL A 249 24.53 -7.97 6.17
C VAL A 249 25.10 -9.37 5.97
N ILE A 250 24.27 -10.29 5.50
CA ILE A 250 24.60 -11.73 5.46
C ILE A 250 24.75 -12.25 4.04
N GLY A 251 23.97 -11.71 3.11
CA GLY A 251 24.01 -12.14 1.72
C GLY A 251 23.41 -11.09 0.80
N CYS A 252 23.54 -11.31 -0.50
CA CYS A 252 22.95 -10.44 -1.51
C CYS A 252 22.35 -11.23 -2.67
N ASP A 253 21.51 -10.58 -3.46
CA ASP A 253 20.95 -11.22 -4.66
C ASP A 253 22.01 -11.37 -5.77
N ASN A 254 21.74 -12.24 -6.75
CA ASN A 254 22.71 -12.56 -7.79
C ASN A 254 23.13 -11.32 -8.61
N TYR A 255 22.18 -10.41 -8.86
CA TYR A 255 22.46 -9.15 -9.55
C TYR A 255 23.40 -8.27 -8.75
N THR A 256 23.16 -8.10 -7.45
CA THR A 256 24.01 -7.32 -6.54
C THR A 256 25.40 -7.93 -6.45
N ASN A 257 25.50 -9.26 -6.41
CA ASN A 257 26.80 -9.96 -6.39
C ASN A 257 27.63 -9.65 -7.65
N LEU A 258 27.01 -9.74 -8.83
CA LEU A 258 27.64 -9.36 -10.10
C LEU A 258 28.03 -7.87 -10.11
N PHE A 259 27.14 -6.99 -9.66
CA PHE A 259 27.40 -5.55 -9.58
C PHE A 259 28.59 -5.22 -8.67
N LEU A 260 28.70 -5.89 -7.52
CA LEU A 260 29.81 -5.71 -6.58
C LEU A 260 31.13 -6.24 -7.16
N LYS A 261 31.07 -7.37 -7.89
CA LYS A 261 32.23 -7.93 -8.59
C LYS A 261 32.74 -6.99 -9.68
N ASP A 262 31.85 -6.49 -10.53
CA ASP A 262 32.23 -5.68 -11.69
C ASP A 262 32.72 -4.28 -11.30
N ASN A 263 32.11 -3.64 -10.28
CA ASN A 263 32.45 -2.27 -9.90
C ASN A 263 33.49 -2.17 -8.78
N TYR A 264 33.59 -3.18 -7.91
CA TYR A 264 34.44 -3.13 -6.72
C TYR A 264 35.42 -4.31 -6.60
N GLY A 265 35.44 -5.24 -7.57
CA GLY A 265 36.39 -6.35 -7.60
C GLY A 265 36.18 -7.38 -6.49
N VAL A 266 34.96 -7.48 -5.95
CA VAL A 266 34.64 -8.35 -4.80
C VAL A 266 34.52 -9.81 -5.24
N GLU A 267 35.17 -10.73 -4.52
CA GLU A 267 35.02 -12.17 -4.72
C GLU A 267 33.65 -12.66 -4.22
N SER A 268 33.09 -13.68 -4.89
CA SER A 268 31.73 -14.17 -4.74
C SER A 268 31.19 -14.13 -3.30
N THR A 269 30.19 -13.28 -3.05
CA THR A 269 29.56 -13.14 -1.74
C THR A 269 28.51 -14.25 -1.49
N PRO A 270 28.12 -14.51 -0.22
CA PRO A 270 27.12 -15.53 0.10
C PRO A 270 25.78 -15.21 -0.59
N PRO A 271 25.13 -16.20 -1.23
CA PRO A 271 23.84 -15.98 -1.86
C PRO A 271 22.75 -15.71 -0.82
N MET A 272 21.78 -14.87 -1.22
CA MET A 272 20.55 -14.60 -0.47
C MET A 272 19.88 -15.91 -0.01
N LYS A 273 19.61 -16.05 1.30
CA LYS A 273 18.84 -17.17 1.84
C LYS A 273 17.36 -16.89 1.59
N ARG A 274 16.85 -17.39 0.46
CA ARG A 274 15.43 -17.29 0.13
C ARG A 274 14.62 -18.04 1.19
N VAL A 275 13.92 -17.33 2.06
CA VAL A 275 12.87 -17.93 2.90
C VAL A 275 11.76 -18.35 1.94
N GLU A 276 11.61 -19.65 1.72
CA GLU A 276 10.52 -20.20 0.94
C GLU A 276 9.21 -19.84 1.62
N THR A 277 8.51 -18.87 1.04
CA THR A 277 7.12 -18.60 1.39
C THR A 277 6.27 -19.43 0.44
N THR A 278 5.79 -20.57 0.91
CA THR A 278 4.75 -21.30 0.20
C THR A 278 3.52 -20.41 0.16
N LYS A 279 3.12 -19.96 -1.05
CA LYS A 279 1.78 -19.40 -1.21
C LYS A 279 0.79 -20.48 -0.78
N PRO A 280 -0.27 -20.17 -0.02
CA PRO A 280 -1.32 -21.13 0.23
C PRO A 280 -1.88 -21.61 -1.10
N ASP A 281 -2.10 -22.93 -1.22
CA ASP A 281 -2.54 -23.57 -2.45
C ASP A 281 -3.79 -22.89 -3.01
N GLU A 282 -3.79 -22.54 -4.30
CA GLU A 282 -4.96 -21.97 -5.00
C GLU A 282 -6.10 -23.00 -5.19
N SER A 283 -5.95 -24.21 -4.66
CA SER A 283 -6.95 -25.27 -4.67
C SER A 283 -7.85 -25.20 -3.44
N GLY A 284 -8.76 -24.24 -3.40
CA GLY A 284 -9.75 -24.20 -2.32
C GLY A 284 -10.57 -22.93 -2.27
N SER A 285 -11.80 -23.03 -2.76
CA SER A 285 -12.84 -22.01 -2.67
C SER A 285 -13.17 -21.64 -1.22
N SER A 286 -12.44 -20.69 -0.62
CA SER A 286 -12.86 -19.98 0.62
C SER A 286 -11.84 -18.91 1.03
N GLY A 287 -11.55 -17.95 0.14
CA GLY A 287 -10.62 -16.87 0.52
C GLY A 287 -10.49 -15.70 -0.45
N LYS A 288 -11.37 -15.60 -1.46
CA LYS A 288 -11.43 -14.41 -2.30
C LYS A 288 -12.01 -13.28 -1.47
N THR A 289 -11.15 -12.39 -1.00
CA THR A 289 -11.58 -11.09 -0.50
C THR A 289 -12.38 -10.38 -1.59
N GLN A 290 -13.38 -9.59 -1.23
CA GLN A 290 -14.28 -8.88 -2.15
C GLN A 290 -13.54 -8.04 -3.23
N SER A 291 -12.26 -7.73 -3.01
CA SER A 291 -11.34 -7.10 -3.95
C SER A 291 -10.90 -7.96 -5.15
N ASP A 292 -11.17 -9.26 -5.11
CA ASP A 292 -10.82 -10.24 -6.15
C ASP A 292 -12.03 -10.57 -7.04
N ILE A 293 -13.21 -10.01 -6.73
CA ILE A 293 -14.47 -10.18 -7.48
C ILE A 293 -14.58 -9.12 -8.58
N VAL A 294 -13.90 -7.98 -8.44
CA VAL A 294 -13.77 -7.00 -9.51
C VAL A 294 -12.51 -7.37 -10.31
N PRO A 295 -12.63 -7.87 -11.55
CA PRO A 295 -11.46 -8.10 -12.38
C PRO A 295 -10.72 -6.78 -12.53
N ARG A 296 -9.55 -6.68 -11.91
CA ARG A 296 -8.66 -5.57 -12.19
C ARG A 296 -8.19 -5.76 -13.62
N PRO A 297 -8.27 -4.74 -14.48
CA PRO A 297 -7.64 -4.82 -15.78
C PRO A 297 -6.19 -5.20 -15.55
N ILE A 298 -5.73 -6.27 -16.20
CA ILE A 298 -4.33 -6.64 -16.19
C ILE A 298 -3.61 -5.47 -16.83
N ILE A 299 -2.99 -4.63 -16.00
CA ILE A 299 -2.13 -3.56 -16.48
C ILE A 299 -0.88 -4.27 -16.97
N ARG A 300 -0.90 -4.71 -18.23
CA ARG A 300 0.30 -5.08 -18.95
C ARG A 300 1.14 -3.82 -19.00
N ARG A 301 2.16 -3.73 -18.16
CA ARG A 301 3.20 -2.72 -18.31
C ARG A 301 3.95 -3.09 -19.58
N GLY A 302 3.39 -2.71 -20.72
CA GLY A 302 4.04 -2.86 -22.00
C GLY A 302 5.40 -2.22 -21.89
N LEU A 303 6.44 -3.02 -22.09
CA LEU A 303 7.73 -2.47 -22.44
C LEU A 303 7.46 -1.67 -23.71
N LEU A 304 7.48 -0.34 -23.63
CA LEU A 304 7.39 0.50 -24.83
C LEU A 304 8.68 0.22 -25.61
N ILE A 305 8.66 -0.80 -26.46
CA ILE A 305 9.71 -1.09 -27.42
C ILE A 305 9.31 -0.29 -28.66
N PRO A 306 9.97 0.84 -28.98
CA PRO A 306 9.76 1.52 -30.24
C PRO A 306 10.55 0.75 -31.30
N LYS A 307 10.03 -0.41 -31.72
CA LYS A 307 10.49 -1.11 -32.92
C LYS A 307 9.25 -1.66 -33.60
N ASP A 308 8.85 -0.96 -34.66
CA ASP A 308 7.85 -1.42 -35.61
C ASP A 308 8.06 -2.90 -35.93
N ALA A 309 7.01 -3.69 -35.71
CA ALA A 309 6.81 -5.04 -36.28
C ALA A 309 7.97 -6.06 -36.10
N ALA A 310 8.79 -5.96 -35.04
CA ALA A 310 9.81 -6.97 -34.78
C ALA A 310 9.16 -8.27 -34.26
N VAL A 311 9.38 -9.36 -35.00
CA VAL A 311 8.83 -10.69 -34.70
C VAL A 311 9.99 -11.69 -34.75
N LEU A 312 10.06 -12.59 -33.78
CA LEU A 312 11.05 -13.68 -33.79
C LEU A 312 10.42 -14.91 -34.44
N ARG A 313 11.04 -15.46 -35.48
CA ARG A 313 10.59 -16.70 -36.12
C ARG A 313 11.58 -17.82 -35.87
N PHE A 314 11.08 -18.96 -35.41
CA PHE A 314 11.84 -20.17 -35.13
C PHE A 314 11.26 -21.32 -35.95
N SER A 315 12.12 -22.17 -36.48
CA SER A 315 11.68 -23.47 -37.00
C SER A 315 11.67 -24.48 -35.85
N ALA A 316 10.59 -25.22 -35.71
CA ALA A 316 10.39 -26.23 -34.69
C ALA A 316 9.93 -27.55 -35.33
N LYS A 317 10.23 -28.67 -34.68
CA LYS A 317 9.82 -30.02 -35.09
C LYS A 317 9.06 -30.63 -33.93
N LEU A 318 7.95 -31.34 -34.18
CA LEU A 318 7.24 -32.04 -33.11
C LEU A 318 8.09 -33.20 -32.62
N ASP A 319 8.41 -33.22 -31.34
CA ASP A 319 8.98 -34.41 -30.71
C ASP A 319 7.81 -35.23 -30.12
N SER A 320 7.17 -36.05 -30.98
CA SER A 320 6.07 -36.93 -30.57
C SER A 320 6.62 -38.30 -30.17
N PRO A 321 6.22 -38.87 -29.02
CA PRO A 321 6.61 -40.21 -28.61
C PRO A 321 6.01 -41.31 -29.48
N GLU A 322 5.08 -40.98 -30.39
CA GLU A 322 4.52 -41.91 -31.39
C GLU A 322 5.08 -41.58 -32.78
N ASP A 323 5.81 -42.53 -33.38
CA ASP A 323 6.64 -42.42 -34.60
C ASP A 323 5.92 -41.93 -35.89
N LYS A 324 4.63 -41.62 -35.83
CA LYS A 324 3.83 -41.20 -37.00
C LYS A 324 3.76 -39.68 -37.19
N GLU A 325 4.09 -38.89 -36.18
CA GLU A 325 3.95 -37.41 -36.23
C GLU A 325 5.27 -36.65 -36.03
N GLY A 326 6.38 -37.37 -35.82
CA GLY A 326 7.67 -36.78 -35.50
C GLY A 326 8.24 -35.85 -36.57
N ASP A 327 7.87 -36.00 -37.85
CA ASP A 327 8.44 -35.20 -38.94
C ASP A 327 7.68 -33.90 -39.27
N ARG A 328 6.66 -33.54 -38.48
CA ARG A 328 5.91 -32.29 -38.67
C ARG A 328 6.79 -31.10 -38.30
N LYS A 329 6.95 -30.18 -39.25
CA LYS A 329 7.72 -28.94 -39.11
C LYS A 329 6.77 -27.77 -38.93
N PHE A 330 7.05 -26.96 -37.93
CA PHE A 330 6.30 -25.75 -37.61
C PHE A 330 7.20 -24.53 -37.68
N ILE A 331 6.58 -23.38 -37.97
CA ILE A 331 7.18 -22.08 -37.68
C ILE A 331 6.48 -21.52 -36.45
N ILE A 332 7.27 -21.26 -35.41
CA ILE A 332 6.84 -20.54 -34.22
C ILE A 332 7.20 -19.07 -34.42
N THR A 333 6.19 -18.22 -34.37
CA THR A 333 6.28 -16.78 -34.56
C THR A 333 5.97 -16.10 -33.23
N TYR A 334 6.96 -15.49 -32.60
CA TYR A 334 6.80 -14.78 -31.32
C TYR A 334 6.67 -13.28 -31.54
N HIS A 335 5.54 -12.72 -31.13
CA HIS A 335 5.23 -11.31 -31.21
C HIS A 335 5.73 -10.59 -29.96
N LEU A 336 6.81 -9.82 -30.11
CA LEU A 336 7.43 -9.06 -29.01
C LEU A 336 6.54 -7.96 -28.43
N ILE A 337 5.45 -7.60 -29.11
CA ILE A 337 4.54 -6.51 -28.70
C ILE A 337 3.56 -6.92 -27.60
N ASP A 338 3.11 -8.18 -27.61
CA ASP A 338 2.05 -8.66 -26.73
C ASP A 338 2.36 -10.01 -26.07
N ASP A 339 3.60 -10.48 -26.23
CA ASP A 339 4.12 -11.75 -25.74
C ASP A 339 3.30 -12.97 -26.21
N THR A 340 2.63 -12.84 -27.37
CA THR A 340 1.89 -13.95 -27.98
C THR A 340 2.79 -14.75 -28.92
N PHE A 341 2.52 -16.05 -29.04
CA PHE A 341 3.15 -16.90 -30.03
C PHE A 341 2.08 -17.49 -30.96
N GLU A 342 2.38 -17.49 -32.25
CA GLU A 342 1.63 -18.15 -33.30
C GLU A 342 2.42 -19.38 -33.77
N ILE A 343 1.75 -20.52 -33.91
CA ILE A 343 2.34 -21.76 -34.44
C ILE A 343 1.66 -22.06 -35.76
N SER A 344 2.44 -22.05 -36.84
CA SER A 344 1.96 -22.36 -38.19
C SER A 344 2.62 -23.63 -38.71
N GLU A 345 1.83 -24.52 -39.31
CA GLU A 345 2.31 -25.73 -39.96
C GLU A 345 2.57 -25.43 -41.45
N LEU A 346 3.74 -25.83 -41.95
CA LEU A 346 4.08 -25.66 -43.36
C LEU A 346 3.62 -26.88 -44.15
N ASP A 347 2.60 -26.72 -45.00
CA ASP A 347 2.30 -27.71 -46.04
C ASP A 347 3.45 -27.76 -47.05
N GLN A 348 3.85 -28.98 -47.44
CA GLN A 348 5.04 -29.26 -48.27
C GLN A 348 5.04 -28.59 -49.66
N ILE A 349 3.98 -27.89 -50.05
CA ILE A 349 3.82 -27.27 -51.38
C ILE A 349 4.30 -25.80 -51.42
N GLN A 350 4.50 -25.12 -50.28
CA GLN A 350 4.89 -23.69 -50.26
C GLN A 350 6.39 -23.41 -50.06
N LEU A 351 7.25 -24.44 -50.09
CA LEU A 351 8.70 -24.32 -49.87
C LEU A 351 9.48 -23.57 -50.96
N LEU A 352 8.85 -23.16 -52.07
CA LEU A 352 9.53 -22.53 -53.21
C LEU A 352 9.48 -20.99 -53.26
N HIS A 353 8.84 -20.32 -52.29
CA HIS A 353 8.69 -18.85 -52.35
C HIS A 353 9.31 -18.07 -51.17
N TYR A 354 10.02 -18.74 -50.26
CA TYR A 354 10.54 -18.14 -49.02
C TYR A 354 12.02 -18.41 -48.72
N LEU A 355 12.79 -18.88 -49.69
CA LEU A 355 14.25 -18.76 -49.72
C LEU A 355 14.62 -17.66 -50.73
#